data_AF-A0A645H8B0-F1
#
_entry.id   AF-A0A645H8B0-F1
#
_cell.length_a   1.000
_cell.length_b   1.000
_cell.length_c   1.000
_cell.angle_alpha   90.00
_cell.angle_beta   90.00
_cell.angle_gamma   90.00
#
_symmetry.space_group_name_H-M   'P 1'
#
loop_
_entity.id
_entity.type
_entity.pdbx_description
1 polymer ?
#
loop_
_entity_poly.entity_id
_entity_poly.type
_entity_poly.pdbx_seq_one_letter_code
_entity_poly.pdbx_strand_id
1 'polypeptide(L)'
;MRRGHLYKQAQLLGCNKIALGHHYDDVIETTMLSLLYGGEFKTMMPKLHSRNYEGMELIRPFYLVREEQVKSFVARFGIPVMTCACRVTQREDGGKRKQVKQLIKDMKKSIPLVESSIFSSAQKVSLGAVLGWRKRDEGPFTSFLDVYGQDEG
;
A
#
# COMPACT_ATOMS: atom_id res chain seq x y z
N MET A 1 5.92 -13.15 -11.65
CA MET A 1 7.12 -14.01 -11.49
C MET A 1 8.32 -13.37 -10.75
N ARG A 2 8.39 -12.05 -10.49
CA ARG A 2 9.55 -11.42 -9.79
C ARG A 2 9.58 -11.61 -8.27
N ARG A 3 8.43 -11.49 -7.59
CA ARG A 3 8.36 -11.58 -6.11
C ARG A 3 8.68 -12.99 -5.59
N GLY A 4 8.16 -14.05 -6.21
CA GLY A 4 8.47 -15.43 -5.79
C GLY A 4 9.97 -15.74 -5.84
N HIS A 5 10.69 -15.23 -6.85
CA HIS A 5 12.14 -15.39 -6.93
C HIS A 5 12.87 -14.66 -5.80
N LEU A 6 12.50 -13.40 -5.52
CA LEU A 6 13.06 -12.63 -4.40
C LEU A 6 12.89 -13.35 -3.06
N TYR A 7 11.70 -13.91 -2.81
CA TYR A 7 11.39 -14.60 -1.56
C TYR A 7 12.16 -15.91 -1.42
N LYS A 8 12.22 -16.71 -2.50
CA LYS A 8 13.01 -17.93 -2.54
C LYS A 8 14.49 -17.66 -2.25
N GLN A 9 15.09 -16.66 -2.89
CA GLN A 9 16.48 -16.31 -2.66
C GLN A 9 16.74 -15.81 -1.23
N ALA A 10 15.86 -14.96 -0.70
CA ALA A 10 15.97 -14.49 0.68
C ALA A 10 15.96 -15.67 1.68
N GLN A 11 15.10 -16.67 1.45
CA GLN A 11 15.07 -17.87 2.29
C GLN A 11 16.34 -18.71 2.16
N LEU A 12 16.88 -18.89 0.94
CA LEU A 12 18.15 -19.60 0.71
C LEU A 12 19.34 -18.91 1.40
N LEU A 13 19.29 -17.58 1.54
CA LEU A 13 20.28 -16.79 2.27
C LEU A 13 20.04 -16.77 3.80
N GLY A 14 19.07 -17.55 4.30
CA GLY A 14 18.74 -17.60 5.73
C GLY A 14 18.06 -16.34 6.26
N CYS A 15 17.56 -15.46 5.40
CA CYS A 15 16.82 -14.26 5.83
C CYS A 15 15.43 -14.64 6.32
N ASN A 16 14.95 -13.93 7.34
CA ASN A 16 13.56 -14.06 7.85
C ASN A 16 12.67 -12.86 7.47
N LYS A 17 13.24 -11.82 6.83
CA LYS A 17 12.56 -10.59 6.46
C LYS A 17 13.01 -10.08 5.09
N ILE A 18 12.09 -9.48 4.36
CA ILE A 18 12.34 -8.71 3.13
C ILE A 18 11.87 -7.27 3.36
N ALA A 19 12.81 -6.32 3.26
CA ALA A 19 12.51 -4.90 3.34
C ALA A 19 12.24 -4.32 1.95
N LEU A 20 11.05 -3.73 1.76
CA LEU A 20 10.71 -3.00 0.54
C LEU A 20 10.63 -1.51 0.84
N GLY A 21 11.28 -0.69 0.01
CA GLY A 21 11.39 0.77 0.18
C GLY A 21 10.12 1.56 -0.16
N HIS A 22 8.93 1.01 0.10
CA HIS A 22 7.68 1.73 -0.11
C HIS A 22 7.59 2.89 0.90
N HIS A 23 7.40 4.10 0.38
CA HIS A 23 7.29 5.31 1.18
C HIS A 23 5.83 5.68 1.47
N TYR A 24 5.60 6.66 2.33
CA TYR A 24 4.28 7.17 2.70
C TYR A 24 3.41 7.46 1.47
N ASP A 25 3.98 8.13 0.46
CA ASP A 25 3.24 8.50 -0.76
C ASP A 25 2.79 7.25 -1.55
N ASP A 26 3.57 6.15 -1.57
CA ASP A 26 3.13 4.88 -2.16
C ASP A 26 1.90 4.29 -1.46
N VAL A 27 1.80 4.46 -0.14
CA VAL A 27 0.70 3.94 0.68
C VAL A 27 -0.60 4.65 0.33
N ILE A 28 -0.59 5.99 0.28
CA ILE A 28 -1.79 6.77 -0.07
C ILE A 28 -2.16 6.61 -1.55
N GLU A 29 -1.17 6.52 -2.45
CA GLU A 29 -1.42 6.23 -3.87
C GLU A 29 -2.06 4.86 -4.04
N THR A 30 -1.57 3.84 -3.34
CA THR A 30 -2.15 2.49 -3.38
C THR A 30 -3.58 2.48 -2.83
N THR A 31 -3.83 3.22 -1.74
CA THR A 31 -5.17 3.34 -1.15
C THR A 31 -6.16 3.97 -2.14
N MET A 32 -5.75 5.05 -2.80
CA MET A 32 -6.57 5.72 -3.82
C MET A 32 -6.76 4.86 -5.07
N LEU A 33 -5.75 4.08 -5.48
CA LEU A 33 -5.88 3.14 -6.59
C LEU A 33 -6.92 2.05 -6.29
N SER A 34 -6.88 1.44 -5.10
CA SER A 34 -7.87 0.45 -4.66
C SER A 34 -9.27 1.05 -4.62
N LEU A 35 -9.42 2.26 -4.07
CA LEU A 35 -10.72 2.93 -3.98
C LEU A 35 -11.29 3.28 -5.36
N LEU A 36 -10.51 3.92 -6.23
CA LEU A 36 -11.00 4.48 -7.50
C LEU A 36 -11.11 3.44 -8.62
N TYR A 37 -10.20 2.47 -8.65
CA TYR A 37 -10.11 1.50 -9.76
C TYR A 37 -10.33 0.05 -9.32
N GLY A 38 -10.18 -0.25 -8.03
CA GLY A 38 -10.44 -1.57 -7.46
C GLY A 38 -11.86 -1.74 -6.92
N GLY A 39 -12.58 -0.65 -6.65
CA GLY A 39 -13.92 -0.69 -6.05
C GLY A 39 -13.93 -1.20 -4.61
N GLU A 40 -12.79 -1.17 -3.93
CA GLU A 40 -12.64 -1.62 -2.53
C GLU A 40 -11.80 -0.64 -1.72
N PHE A 41 -12.07 -0.56 -0.42
CA PHE A 41 -11.18 0.15 0.48
C PHE A 41 -10.08 -0.79 1.00
N LYS A 42 -8.89 -0.65 0.44
CA LYS A 42 -7.72 -1.44 0.82
C LYS A 42 -6.47 -0.57 0.81
N THR A 43 -5.64 -0.75 1.83
CA THR A 43 -4.34 -0.07 1.94
C THR A 43 -3.18 -1.04 1.92
N MET A 44 -1.97 -0.49 1.85
CA MET A 44 -0.74 -1.26 1.94
C MET A 44 -0.37 -1.43 3.42
N MET A 45 -0.30 -2.63 3.98
CA MET A 45 0.08 -2.80 5.41
C MET A 45 1.58 -2.51 5.67
N PRO A 46 2.02 -2.06 6.86
CA PRO A 46 3.45 -1.83 7.13
C PRO A 46 4.27 -3.13 7.24
N LYS A 47 3.62 -4.23 7.66
CA LYS A 47 4.23 -5.55 7.86
C LYS A 47 3.24 -6.66 7.53
N LEU A 48 3.71 -7.74 6.91
CA LEU A 48 2.90 -8.90 6.52
C LEU A 48 3.70 -10.19 6.64
N HIS A 49 3.06 -11.27 7.11
CA HIS A 49 3.61 -12.63 6.96
C HIS A 49 3.43 -13.11 5.52
N SER A 50 4.42 -13.78 4.98
CA SER A 50 4.31 -14.45 3.69
C SER A 50 3.37 -15.66 3.80
N ARG A 51 2.39 -15.76 2.92
CA ARG A 51 1.51 -16.94 2.83
C ARG A 51 2.19 -18.15 2.20
N ASN A 52 3.17 -17.90 1.33
CA ASN A 52 3.78 -18.93 0.47
C ASN A 52 5.20 -19.32 0.90
N TYR A 53 5.76 -18.63 1.90
CA TYR A 53 7.13 -18.86 2.38
C TYR A 53 7.12 -18.77 3.91
N GLU A 54 7.07 -19.92 4.56
CA GLU A 54 7.00 -20.01 6.03
C GLU A 54 8.19 -19.30 6.69
N GLY A 55 7.92 -18.61 7.81
CA GLY A 55 8.93 -17.84 8.56
C GLY A 55 9.39 -16.53 7.89
N MET A 56 8.98 -16.24 6.65
CA MET A 56 9.35 -15.02 5.94
C MET A 56 8.34 -13.88 6.18
N GLU A 57 8.84 -12.70 6.55
CA GLU A 57 8.06 -11.49 6.72
C GLU A 57 8.41 -10.43 5.67
N LEU A 58 7.42 -9.67 5.20
CA LEU A 58 7.64 -8.45 4.43
C LEU A 58 7.49 -7.24 5.36
N ILE A 59 8.45 -6.34 5.33
CA ILE A 59 8.45 -5.08 6.07
C ILE A 59 8.62 -3.88 5.13
N ARG A 60 8.06 -2.74 5.52
CA ARG A 60 8.16 -1.47 4.78
C ARG A 60 8.73 -0.39 5.71
N PRO A 61 10.06 -0.25 5.83
CA PRO A 61 10.67 0.67 6.79
C PRO A 61 10.35 2.15 6.52
N PHE A 62 10.05 2.52 5.27
CA PHE A 62 9.76 3.89 4.87
C PHE A 62 8.28 4.26 4.92
N TYR A 63 7.45 3.47 5.62
CA TYR A 63 6.00 3.62 5.66
C TYR A 63 5.50 5.02 6.05
N LEU A 64 6.28 5.75 6.86
CA LEU A 64 5.97 7.12 7.30
C LEU A 64 6.91 8.18 6.71
N VAL A 65 7.82 7.79 5.83
CA VAL A 65 8.80 8.68 5.18
C VAL A 65 8.20 9.19 3.88
N ARG A 66 8.30 10.50 3.61
CA ARG A 66 7.84 11.09 2.34
C ARG A 66 8.82 10.83 1.21
N GLU A 67 8.31 10.70 -0.01
CA GLU A 67 9.12 10.56 -1.23
C GLU A 67 10.15 11.70 -1.36
N GLU A 68 9.75 12.93 -1.04
CA GLU A 68 10.64 14.10 -1.10
C GLU A 68 11.82 13.98 -0.12
N GLN A 69 11.60 13.36 1.05
CA GLN A 69 12.66 13.12 2.02
C GLN A 69 13.64 12.07 1.50
N VAL A 70 13.15 11.02 0.82
CA VAL A 70 14.00 10.01 0.17
C VAL A 70 14.85 10.67 -0.92
N LYS A 71 14.24 11.51 -1.78
CA LYS A 71 14.96 12.24 -2.85
C LYS A 71 16.03 13.18 -2.29
N SER A 72 15.67 13.97 -1.27
CA SER A 72 16.61 14.88 -0.60
C SER A 72 17.78 14.13 0.03
N PHE A 73 17.52 13.00 0.68
CA PHE A 73 18.56 12.14 1.26
C PHE A 73 19.53 11.62 0.18
N VAL A 74 18.98 11.06 -0.90
CA VAL A 74 19.79 10.56 -2.03
C VAL A 74 20.66 11.66 -2.63
N ALA A 75 20.07 12.84 -2.90
CA ALA A 75 20.80 13.97 -3.49
C ALA A 75 21.91 14.49 -2.56
N ARG A 76 21.63 14.59 -1.25
CA ARG A 76 22.59 15.07 -0.25
C ARG A 76 23.82 14.17 -0.11
N PHE A 77 23.63 12.86 -0.23
CA PHE A 77 24.72 11.88 -0.05
C PHE A 77 25.27 11.32 -1.37
N GLY A 78 24.81 11.83 -2.52
CA GLY A 78 25.29 11.39 -3.83
C GLY A 78 25.04 9.90 -4.10
N ILE A 79 23.95 9.34 -3.56
CA ILE A 79 23.65 7.91 -3.71
C ILE A 79 23.25 7.64 -5.17
N PRO A 80 23.94 6.74 -5.89
CA PRO A 80 23.59 6.43 -7.27
C PRO A 80 22.23 5.71 -7.33
N VAL A 81 21.27 6.29 -8.07
CA VAL A 81 19.94 5.72 -8.27
C VAL A 81 19.90 5.02 -9.62
N MET A 82 19.52 3.74 -9.62
CA MET A 82 19.21 3.04 -10.85
C MET A 82 17.76 3.28 -11.26
N THR A 83 17.55 3.84 -12.45
CA THR A 83 16.23 3.83 -13.07
C THR A 83 15.91 2.42 -13.55
N CYS A 84 14.78 1.85 -13.14
CA CYS A 84 14.39 0.51 -13.55
C CYS A 84 14.25 0.45 -15.09
N ALA A 85 15.12 -0.30 -15.77
CA ALA A 85 15.11 -0.47 -17.23
C ALA A 85 13.95 -1.35 -17.76
N CYS A 86 12.93 -1.61 -16.94
CA CYS A 86 11.85 -2.51 -17.28
C CYS A 86 10.79 -1.82 -18.14
N ARG A 87 10.72 -2.21 -19.41
CA ARG A 87 9.66 -1.81 -20.37
C ARG A 87 8.24 -2.09 -19.86
N VAL A 88 8.07 -3.05 -18.94
CA VAL A 88 6.78 -3.44 -18.33
C VAL A 88 6.23 -2.35 -17.39
N THR A 89 7.07 -1.75 -16.55
CA THR A 89 6.68 -0.63 -15.67
C THR A 89 6.40 0.66 -16.45
N GLN A 90 6.88 0.77 -17.70
CA GLN A 90 6.59 1.91 -18.56
C GLN A 90 5.23 1.81 -19.28
N ARG A 91 4.64 0.62 -19.42
CA ARG A 91 3.46 0.43 -20.29
C ARG A 91 2.14 0.10 -19.60
N GLU A 92 2.10 -0.54 -18.43
CA GLU A 92 0.81 -1.06 -17.91
C GLU A 92 0.35 -0.42 -16.58
N ASP A 93 1.26 -0.07 -15.67
CA ASP A 93 0.88 0.47 -14.34
C ASP A 93 1.33 1.92 -14.10
N GLY A 94 2.32 2.39 -14.86
CA GLY A 94 2.89 3.73 -14.70
C GLY A 94 1.88 4.84 -14.98
N GLY A 95 0.90 4.60 -15.87
CA GLY A 95 -0.14 5.57 -16.21
C GLY A 95 -1.06 5.88 -15.03
N LYS A 96 -1.74 4.86 -14.49
CA LYS A 96 -2.74 5.04 -13.42
C LYS A 96 -2.10 5.52 -12.13
N ARG A 97 -0.96 4.97 -11.72
CA ARG A 97 -0.25 5.44 -10.52
C ARG A 97 0.19 6.90 -10.66
N LYS A 98 0.71 7.29 -11.84
CA LYS A 98 1.05 8.69 -12.13
C LYS A 98 -0.18 9.60 -12.13
N GLN A 99 -1.31 9.13 -12.67
CA GLN A 99 -2.59 9.87 -12.64
C GLN A 99 -3.08 10.08 -11.22
N VAL A 100 -3.10 9.05 -10.37
CA VAL A 100 -3.49 9.16 -8.96
C VAL A 100 -2.55 10.09 -8.19
N LYS A 101 -1.25 10.00 -8.42
CA LYS A 101 -0.29 10.92 -7.82
C LYS A 101 -0.57 12.38 -8.19
N GLN A 102 -0.84 12.63 -9.47
CA GLN A 102 -1.20 13.95 -9.95
C GLN A 102 -2.53 14.42 -9.34
N LEU A 103 -3.53 13.53 -9.27
CA LEU A 103 -4.82 13.80 -8.63
C LEU A 103 -4.65 14.20 -7.16
N ILE A 104 -3.87 13.45 -6.37
CA ILE A 104 -3.59 13.79 -4.97
C ILE A 104 -2.91 15.15 -4.86
N LYS A 105 -1.94 15.43 -5.74
CA LYS A 105 -1.25 16.72 -5.79
C LYS A 105 -2.21 17.88 -6.12
N ASP A 106 -3.17 17.66 -7.01
CA ASP A 106 -4.17 18.67 -7.37
C ASP A 106 -5.19 18.87 -6.25
N MET A 107 -5.67 17.80 -5.61
CA MET A 107 -6.52 17.89 -4.42
C MET A 107 -5.86 18.64 -3.27
N LYS A 108 -4.53 18.50 -3.12
CA LYS A 108 -3.78 19.20 -2.06
C LYS A 108 -3.85 20.73 -2.17
N LYS A 109 -4.11 21.27 -3.37
CA LYS A 109 -4.26 22.72 -3.59
C LYS A 109 -5.50 23.28 -2.90
N SER A 110 -6.61 22.52 -2.86
CA SER A 110 -7.87 22.91 -2.23
C SER A 110 -8.07 22.29 -0.85
N ILE A 111 -7.46 21.13 -0.59
CA ILE A 111 -7.55 20.38 0.66
C ILE A 111 -6.12 20.15 1.20
N PRO A 112 -5.54 21.09 1.97
CA PRO A 112 -4.15 21.03 2.39
C PRO A 112 -3.76 19.73 3.14
N LEU A 113 -4.72 19.14 3.85
CA LEU A 113 -4.55 17.91 4.65
C LEU A 113 -4.99 16.64 3.92
N VAL A 114 -5.18 16.66 2.60
CA VAL A 114 -5.72 15.50 1.86
C VAL A 114 -4.85 14.25 2.02
N GLU A 115 -3.53 14.39 1.95
CA GLU A 115 -2.59 13.26 2.06
C GLU A 115 -2.66 12.60 3.44
N SER A 116 -2.73 13.40 4.51
CA SER A 116 -2.90 12.90 5.89
C SER A 116 -4.29 12.34 6.13
N SER A 117 -5.31 12.88 5.45
CA SER A 117 -6.69 12.41 5.56
C SER A 117 -6.85 11.04 4.91
N ILE A 118 -6.28 10.84 3.72
CA ILE A 118 -6.26 9.54 3.03
C ILE A 118 -5.52 8.50 3.87
N PHE A 119 -4.37 8.84 4.45
CA PHE A 119 -3.65 7.91 5.30
C PHE A 119 -4.42 7.59 6.59
N SER A 120 -5.00 8.62 7.23
CA SER A 120 -5.75 8.45 8.48
C SER A 120 -7.04 7.65 8.28
N SER A 121 -7.71 7.76 7.13
CA SER A 121 -8.91 6.97 6.85
C SER A 121 -8.62 5.47 6.84
N ALA A 122 -7.39 5.07 6.49
CA ALA A 122 -6.97 3.66 6.56
C ALA A 122 -6.83 3.13 7.99
N GLN A 123 -6.73 4.01 8.99
CA GLN A 123 -6.66 3.64 10.41
C GLN A 123 -8.02 3.79 11.12
N LYS A 124 -8.91 4.64 10.58
CA LYS A 124 -10.15 5.07 11.23
C LYS A 124 -11.38 4.57 10.47
N VAL A 125 -11.54 3.24 10.42
CA VAL A 125 -12.71 2.59 9.78
C VAL A 125 -13.73 2.19 10.84
N SER A 126 -14.95 2.69 10.72
CA SER A 126 -16.07 2.27 11.59
C SER A 126 -16.82 1.11 10.94
N LEU A 127 -16.75 -0.08 11.53
CA LEU A 127 -17.45 -1.26 10.99
C LEU A 127 -18.98 -1.15 11.07
N GLY A 128 -19.52 -0.31 11.95
CA GLY A 128 -20.96 -0.01 12.00
C GLY A 128 -21.43 0.95 10.89
N ALA A 129 -20.51 1.54 10.13
CA ALA A 129 -20.80 2.49 9.06
C ALA A 129 -20.21 2.05 7.71
N VAL A 130 -20.17 0.73 7.46
CA VAL A 130 -19.82 0.14 6.17
C VAL A 130 -20.89 -0.85 5.73
N LEU A 131 -21.12 -0.96 4.42
CA LEU A 131 -22.12 -1.88 3.87
C LEU A 131 -21.69 -3.36 3.92
N GLY A 132 -20.39 -3.61 4.09
CA GLY A 132 -19.84 -4.94 4.29
C GLY A 132 -18.31 -4.93 4.34
N TRP A 133 -17.72 -6.04 4.79
CA TRP A 133 -16.27 -6.15 4.98
C TRP A 133 -15.78 -7.59 4.83
N ARG A 134 -14.46 -7.76 4.73
CA ARG A 134 -13.78 -9.06 4.79
C ARG A 134 -12.70 -9.00 5.86
N LYS A 135 -12.57 -10.05 6.68
CA LYS A 135 -11.49 -10.15 7.68
C LYS A 135 -10.11 -10.40 7.03
N ARG A 136 -10.08 -11.03 5.86
CA ARG A 136 -8.89 -11.34 5.06
C ARG A 136 -9.24 -11.22 3.58
N ASP A 137 -8.28 -10.88 2.74
CA ASP A 137 -8.49 -10.74 1.28
C ASP A 137 -9.24 -11.91 0.62
N GLU A 138 -8.93 -13.14 1.04
CA GLU A 138 -9.56 -14.38 0.53
C GLU A 138 -10.65 -14.93 1.46
N GLY A 139 -11.03 -14.16 2.48
CA GLY A 139 -12.08 -14.54 3.42
C GLY A 139 -13.49 -14.31 2.85
N PRO A 140 -14.52 -14.89 3.48
CA PRO A 140 -15.91 -14.62 3.12
C PRO A 140 -16.23 -13.13 3.31
N PHE A 141 -17.08 -12.61 2.43
CA PHE A 141 -17.66 -11.28 2.58
C PHE A 141 -18.78 -11.33 3.62
N THR A 142 -18.76 -10.41 4.57
CA THR A 142 -19.84 -10.19 5.53
C THR A 142 -20.59 -8.94 5.12
N SER A 143 -21.87 -9.08 4.83
CA SER A 143 -22.78 -7.96 4.59
C SER A 143 -23.21 -7.34 5.92
N PHE A 144 -23.43 -6.03 5.94
CA PHE A 144 -24.13 -5.37 7.04
C PHE A 144 -25.48 -6.05 7.36
N LEU A 145 -26.20 -6.53 6.34
CA LEU A 145 -27.48 -7.21 6.51
C LEU A 145 -27.36 -8.54 7.26
N ASP A 146 -26.19 -9.19 7.23
CA ASP A 146 -25.97 -10.48 7.91
C ASP A 146 -25.89 -10.31 9.43
N VAL A 147 -25.57 -9.11 9.91
CA VAL A 147 -25.42 -8.77 11.34
C VAL A 147 -26.49 -7.79 11.83
N TYR A 148 -27.40 -7.35 10.95
CA TYR A 148 -28.43 -6.38 11.28
C TYR A 148 -29.36 -6.92 12.38
N GLY A 149 -29.47 -6.19 13.49
CA GLY A 149 -30.29 -6.59 14.66
C GLY A 149 -29.64 -7.62 15.59
N GLN A 150 -28.41 -8.07 15.33
CA GLN A 150 -27.71 -9.01 16.23
C GLN A 150 -27.05 -8.32 17.45
N ASP A 151 -26.81 -7.00 17.36
CA ASP A 151 -26.19 -6.19 18.41
C ASP A 151 -27.22 -5.42 19.29
N GLU A 152 -28.53 -5.68 19.14
CA GLU A 152 -29.61 -5.04 19.93
C GLU A 152 -29.99 -5.82 21.23
N GLY A 153 -29.07 -6.62 21.78
CA GLY A 153 -29.25 -7.42 23.00
C GLY A 153 -28.30 -7.08 24.13
#